data_AF-A0A2H3DWU1-F1
#
_entry.id   AF-A0A2H3DWU1-F1
#
_cell.length_a   1.000
_cell.length_b   1.000
_cell.length_c   1.000
_cell.angle_alpha   90.00
_cell.angle_beta   90.00
_cell.angle_gamma   90.00
#
_symmetry.space_group_name_H-M   'P 1'
#
loop_
_entity.id
_entity.type
_entity.pdbx_description
1 polymer ?
#
loop_
_entity_poly.entity_id
_entity_poly.type
_entity_poly.pdbx_seq_one_letter_code
_entity_poly.pdbx_strand_id
1 'polypeptide(L)'
;EVIFYFEALCVCAAIHWVANTLSPDLRKRVTIFTDNTNTVDIFNSLRATPTYNPILKSAVNVMISHCIDLRVLHIPGSENDVADALSRSQFSKAQKLVPNLIILPFKPPRDVLGASEC
;
A
#
# COMPACT_ATOMS: atom_id res chain seq x y z
N GLU A 1 7.99 -12.63 8.40
CA GLU A 1 7.86 -13.43 7.16
C GLU A 1 7.94 -12.46 5.98
N VAL A 2 8.70 -12.77 4.93
CA VAL A 2 9.05 -11.81 3.87
C VAL A 2 7.81 -11.29 3.12
N ILE A 3 6.78 -12.14 2.97
CA ILE A 3 5.52 -11.81 2.29
C ILE A 3 4.80 -10.66 2.99
N PHE A 4 4.62 -10.77 4.31
CA PHE A 4 3.93 -9.74 5.09
C PHE A 4 4.61 -8.37 5.04
N TYR A 5 5.94 -8.35 5.02
CA TYR A 5 6.69 -7.10 4.84
C TYR A 5 6.35 -6.42 3.52
N PHE A 6 6.26 -7.17 2.42
CA PHE A 6 5.92 -6.62 1.12
C PHE A 6 4.45 -6.19 1.01
N GLU A 7 3.53 -6.88 1.69
CA GLU A 7 2.12 -6.45 1.75
C GLU A 7 1.98 -5.13 2.51
N ALA A 8 2.63 -4.99 3.66
CA ALA A 8 2.67 -3.72 4.40
C ALA A 8 3.35 -2.60 3.58
N LEU A 9 4.44 -2.92 2.87
CA LEU A 9 5.12 -1.99 1.98
C LEU A 9 4.21 -1.53 0.83
N CYS A 10 3.38 -2.43 0.29
CA CYS A 10 2.44 -2.13 -0.78
C CYS A 10 1.40 -1.09 -0.32
N VAL A 11 0.85 -1.26 0.88
CA VAL A 11 -0.08 -0.28 1.48
C VAL A 11 0.60 1.07 1.69
N CYS A 12 1.82 1.07 2.23
CA CYS A 12 2.61 2.30 2.37
C CYS A 12 2.84 2.99 1.00
N ALA A 13 3.24 2.24 -0.03
CA ALA A 13 3.44 2.76 -1.36
C ALA A 13 2.16 3.34 -1.97
N ALA A 14 1.00 2.73 -1.73
CA ALA A 14 -0.29 3.26 -2.16
C ALA A 14 -0.63 4.60 -1.49
N ILE A 15 -0.33 4.76 -0.19
CA ILE A 15 -0.50 6.03 0.54
C ILE A 15 0.38 7.13 -0.08
N HIS A 16 1.65 6.82 -0.35
CA HIS A 16 2.57 7.73 -1.05
C HIS A 16 2.06 8.10 -2.44
N TRP A 17 1.57 7.13 -3.20
CA TRP A 17 1.02 7.38 -4.53
C TRP A 17 -0.20 8.31 -4.49
N VAL A 18 -1.12 8.08 -3.56
CA VAL A 18 -2.28 8.94 -3.35
C VAL A 18 -1.85 10.37 -2.99
N ALA A 19 -0.92 10.52 -2.05
CA ALA A 19 -0.42 11.82 -1.65
C ALA A 19 0.19 12.61 -2.83
N ASN A 20 0.95 11.94 -3.70
CA ASN A 20 1.66 12.58 -4.82
C ASN A 20 0.81 12.80 -6.07
N THR A 21 -0.26 12.02 -6.27
CA THR A 21 -0.99 11.99 -7.54
C THR A 21 -2.36 12.63 -7.46
N LEU A 22 -3.07 12.48 -6.34
CA LEU A 22 -4.43 12.97 -6.20
C LEU A 22 -4.46 14.41 -5.70
N SER A 23 -5.45 15.17 -6.14
CA SER A 23 -5.69 16.52 -5.64
C SER A 23 -6.01 16.51 -4.13
N PRO A 24 -5.77 17.61 -3.41
CA PRO A 24 -6.05 17.71 -1.97
C PRO A 24 -7.47 17.34 -1.59
N ASP A 25 -8.47 17.60 -2.42
CA ASP A 25 -9.87 17.26 -2.14
C ASP A 25 -10.18 15.77 -2.29
N LEU A 26 -9.56 15.10 -3.27
CA LEU A 26 -9.79 13.67 -3.52
C LEU A 26 -9.03 12.77 -2.52
N ARG A 27 -7.91 13.24 -1.97
CA ARG A 27 -7.06 12.43 -1.07
C ARG A 27 -7.44 12.49 0.41
N LYS A 28 -8.44 13.28 0.82
CA LYS A 28 -8.78 13.47 2.25
C LYS A 28 -9.20 12.19 2.94
N ARG A 29 -9.88 11.29 2.23
CA ARG A 29 -10.40 10.02 2.76
C ARG A 29 -10.06 8.90 1.81
N VAL A 30 -9.22 7.98 2.25
CA VAL A 30 -8.69 6.90 1.43
C VAL A 30 -9.06 5.58 2.06
N THR A 31 -9.57 4.66 1.25
CA THR A 31 -9.77 3.27 1.65
C THR A 31 -8.88 2.38 0.81
N ILE A 32 -8.08 1.54 1.48
CA ILE A 32 -7.22 0.55 0.84
C ILE A 32 -7.74 -0.84 1.22
N PHE A 33 -7.97 -1.67 0.22
CA PHE A 33 -8.38 -3.06 0.41
C PHE A 33 -7.17 -3.99 0.34
N THR A 34 -7.14 -4.99 1.20
CA THR A 34 -6.12 -6.04 1.21
C THR A 34 -6.73 -7.33 1.73
N ASP A 35 -6.23 -8.48 1.30
CA ASP A 35 -6.57 -9.79 1.84
C ASP A 35 -5.68 -10.21 3.02
N ASN A 36 -4.73 -9.36 3.43
CA ASN A 36 -3.86 -9.64 4.55
C ASN A 36 -4.35 -8.97 5.84
N THR A 37 -4.88 -9.76 6.77
CA THR A 37 -5.37 -9.29 8.07
C THR A 37 -4.28 -8.67 8.95
N ASN A 38 -3.04 -9.19 8.91
CA ASN A 38 -1.94 -8.59 9.67
C ASN A 38 -1.64 -7.15 9.21
N THR A 39 -1.81 -6.88 7.92
CA THR A 39 -1.64 -5.54 7.32
C THR A 39 -2.76 -4.63 7.80
N VAL A 40 -4.00 -5.10 7.78
CA VAL A 40 -5.15 -4.39 8.35
C VAL A 40 -4.86 -4.00 9.80
N ASP A 41 -4.39 -4.94 10.62
CA ASP A 41 -4.11 -4.72 12.02
C ASP A 41 -3.02 -3.66 12.25
N ILE A 42 -1.91 -3.71 11.51
CA ILE A 42 -0.83 -2.71 11.63
C ILE A 42 -1.35 -1.30 11.36
N PHE A 43 -2.07 -1.10 10.25
CA PHE A 43 -2.47 0.23 9.80
C PHE A 43 -3.68 0.78 10.58
N ASN A 44 -4.61 -0.07 11.02
CA ASN A 44 -5.77 0.38 11.80
C ASN A 44 -5.44 0.57 13.29
N SER A 45 -4.51 -0.20 13.85
CA SER A 45 -4.08 -0.03 15.24
C SER A 45 -2.96 1.01 15.41
N LEU A 46 -2.31 1.41 14.31
CA LEU A 46 -1.08 2.21 14.32
C LEU A 46 0.00 1.63 15.23
N ARG A 47 0.04 0.30 15.33
CA ARG A 47 1.02 -0.44 16.13
C ARG A 47 1.64 -1.54 15.28
N ALA A 48 2.97 -1.59 15.29
CA ALA A 48 3.71 -2.60 14.55
C ALA A 48 4.85 -3.18 15.39
N THR A 49 5.37 -4.35 14.99
CA THR A 49 6.62 -4.86 15.53
C THR A 49 7.80 -4.09 14.95
N PRO A 50 9.00 -4.14 15.58
CA PRO A 50 10.15 -3.33 15.15
C PRO A 50 10.50 -3.42 13.66
N THR A 51 10.32 -4.58 13.04
CA THR A 51 10.59 -4.81 11.60
C THR A 51 9.71 -3.95 10.68
N TYR A 52 8.48 -3.62 11.08
CA TYR A 52 7.53 -2.87 10.27
C TYR A 52 7.41 -1.39 10.69
N ASN A 53 8.02 -0.99 11.82
CA ASN A 53 8.00 0.39 12.29
C ASN A 53 8.46 1.41 11.24
N PRO A 54 9.52 1.16 10.43
CA PRO A 54 9.90 2.09 9.36
C PRO A 54 8.78 2.32 8.34
N ILE A 55 8.10 1.24 7.92
CA ILE A 55 6.97 1.29 6.97
C ILE A 55 5.82 2.12 7.55
N LEU A 56 5.42 1.78 8.79
CA LEU A 56 4.31 2.46 9.44
C LEU A 56 4.62 3.94 9.68
N LYS A 57 5.84 4.26 10.13
CA LYS A 57 6.27 5.64 10.36
C LYS A 57 6.27 6.46 9.06
N SER A 58 6.78 5.91 7.96
CA SER A 58 6.72 6.56 6.64
C SER A 58 5.28 6.86 6.22
N ALA A 59 4.39 5.87 6.33
CA ALA A 59 2.98 6.04 5.99
C ALA A 59 2.31 7.13 6.85
N VAL A 60 2.51 7.08 8.17
CA VAL A 60 1.93 8.06 9.11
C VAL A 60 2.45 9.47 8.84
N ASN A 61 3.75 9.63 8.55
CA ASN A 61 4.31 10.93 8.19
C ASN A 61 3.60 11.51 6.97
N VAL A 62 3.44 10.72 5.89
CA VAL A 62 2.73 11.15 4.68
C VAL A 62 1.28 11.49 4.96
N MET A 63 0.60 10.68 5.77
CA MET A 63 -0.80 10.91 6.14
C MET A 63 -0.98 12.23 6.88
N ILE A 64 -0.10 12.52 7.85
CA ILE A 64 -0.13 13.78 8.61
C ILE A 64 0.16 14.97 7.68
N SER A 65 1.23 14.90 6.87
CA SER A 65 1.62 16.00 5.98
C SER A 65 0.57 16.35 4.93
N HIS A 66 -0.25 15.38 4.52
CA HIS A 66 -1.24 15.57 3.46
C HIS A 66 -2.70 15.54 3.95
N CYS A 67 -2.92 15.48 5.26
CA CYS A 67 -4.24 15.37 5.91
C CYS A 67 -5.08 14.22 5.36
N ILE A 68 -4.49 13.04 5.23
CA ILE A 68 -5.14 11.83 4.72
C ILE A 68 -5.73 11.04 5.90
N ASP A 69 -7.05 10.84 5.88
CA ASP A 69 -7.75 9.89 6.73
C ASP A 69 -7.81 8.52 6.03
N LEU A 70 -7.12 7.53 6.60
CA LEU A 70 -6.95 6.20 6.02
C LEU A 70 -7.84 5.17 6.70
N ARG A 71 -8.44 4.29 5.90
CA ARG A 71 -9.00 3.02 6.36
C ARG A 71 -8.40 1.87 5.56
N VAL A 72 -7.89 0.87 6.25
CA VAL A 72 -7.49 -0.39 5.62
C VAL A 72 -8.54 -1.44 5.92
N LEU A 73 -9.10 -2.07 4.89
CA LEU A 73 -10.18 -3.03 5.02
C LEU A 73 -9.77 -4.38 4.45
N HIS A 74 -10.12 -5.43 5.19
CA HIS A 74 -9.93 -6.79 4.73
C HIS A 74 -10.95 -7.14 3.64
N ILE A 75 -10.50 -7.77 2.56
CA ILE A 75 -11.34 -8.44 1.56
C ILE A 75 -10.89 -9.90 1.40
N PRO A 76 -11.77 -10.83 1.00
CA PRO A 76 -11.35 -12.19 0.66
C PRO A 76 -10.29 -12.18 -0.45
N GLY A 77 -9.32 -13.10 -0.40
CA GLY A 77 -8.30 -13.21 -1.44
C GLY A 77 -8.85 -13.44 -2.85
N SER A 78 -10.02 -14.09 -2.97
CA SER A 78 -10.75 -14.24 -4.23
C SER A 78 -11.25 -12.92 -4.83
N GLU A 79 -11.34 -11.86 -4.04
CA GLU A 79 -11.68 -10.51 -4.49
C GLU A 79 -10.43 -9.65 -4.75
N ASN A 80 -9.24 -10.15 -4.39
CA ASN A 80 -7.95 -9.47 -4.55
C ASN A 80 -7.11 -10.02 -5.73
N ASP A 81 -7.74 -10.75 -6.66
CA ASP A 81 -7.09 -11.51 -7.73
C ASP A 81 -6.18 -10.67 -8.64
N VAL A 82 -6.56 -9.41 -8.91
CA VAL A 82 -5.75 -8.50 -9.75
C VAL A 82 -4.46 -8.12 -9.03
N ALA A 83 -4.53 -7.79 -7.73
CA ALA A 83 -3.36 -7.42 -6.95
C ALA A 83 -2.43 -8.63 -6.72
N ASP A 84 -2.99 -9.82 -6.45
CA ASP A 84 -2.21 -11.07 -6.34
C ASP A 84 -1.51 -11.42 -7.67
N ALA A 85 -2.19 -11.25 -8.80
CA ALA A 85 -1.57 -11.44 -10.11
C ALA A 85 -0.41 -10.46 -10.34
N LEU A 86 -0.58 -9.18 -9.98
CA LEU A 86 0.46 -8.15 -10.12
C LEU A 86 1.67 -8.42 -9.21
N SER A 87 1.46 -8.81 -7.95
CA SER A 87 2.54 -9.10 -6.99
C SER A 87 3.38 -10.31 -7.42
N ARG A 88 2.80 -11.24 -8.18
CA ARG A 88 3.47 -12.43 -8.75
C ARG A 88 3.99 -12.24 -10.17
N SER A 89 3.98 -11.02 -10.70
CA SER A 89 4.36 -10.71 -12.09
C SER A 89 3.54 -11.46 -13.16
N GLN A 90 2.31 -11.87 -12.84
CA GLN A 90 1.38 -12.52 -13.77
C GLN A 90 0.57 -11.48 -14.56
N PHE A 91 1.26 -10.62 -15.30
CA PHE A 91 0.66 -9.46 -15.99
C PHE A 91 -0.44 -9.86 -16.99
N SER A 92 -0.23 -10.96 -17.72
CA SER A 92 -1.24 -11.50 -18.64
C SER A 92 -2.53 -11.94 -17.93
N LYS A 93 -2.43 -12.47 -16.70
CA LYS A 93 -3.61 -12.81 -15.88
C LYS A 93 -4.32 -11.53 -15.43
N ALA A 94 -3.57 -10.55 -14.94
CA ALA A 94 -4.12 -9.25 -14.52
C ALA A 94 -4.87 -8.54 -15.66
N GLN A 95 -4.32 -8.54 -16.87
CA GLN A 95 -4.98 -7.99 -18.07
C GLN A 95 -6.19 -8.82 -18.53
N LYS A 96 -6.19 -10.14 -18.36
CA LYS A 96 -7.40 -10.93 -18.63
C LYS A 96 -8.55 -10.59 -17.68
N LEU A 97 -8.23 -10.35 -16.40
CA LEU A 97 -9.21 -9.92 -15.39
C LEU A 97 -9.72 -8.50 -15.65
N VAL A 98 -8.82 -7.60 -16.08
CA VAL A 98 -9.14 -6.21 -16.40
C VAL A 98 -8.51 -5.84 -17.75
N PRO A 99 -9.25 -5.99 -18.88
CA PRO A 99 -8.69 -5.82 -20.24
C PRO A 99 -7.98 -4.50 -20.51
N ASN A 100 -8.42 -3.41 -19.88
CA ASN A 100 -7.85 -2.07 -20.05
C ASN A 100 -6.86 -1.69 -18.94
N LEU A 101 -6.32 -2.67 -18.20
CA LEU A 101 -5.39 -2.43 -17.10
C LEU A 101 -4.06 -1.85 -17.63
N ILE A 102 -3.73 -0.64 -17.19
CA ILE A 102 -2.45 -0.01 -17.45
C ILE A 102 -1.50 -0.41 -16.32
N ILE A 103 -0.42 -1.11 -16.67
CA ILE A 103 0.62 -1.55 -15.72
C ILE A 103 1.84 -0.66 -15.90
N LEU A 104 2.22 0.06 -14.83
CA LEU A 104 3.35 0.98 -14.81
C LEU A 104 4.49 0.45 -13.93
N PRO A 105 5.75 0.88 -14.14
CA PRO A 105 6.86 0.51 -13.28
C PRO A 105 6.62 0.91 -11.82
N PHE A 106 6.84 -0.03 -10.91
CA PHE A 106 6.73 0.20 -9.48
C PHE A 106 8.06 0.71 -8.89
N LYS A 107 8.00 1.77 -8.09
CA LYS A 107 9.12 2.25 -7.27
C LYS A 107 8.61 2.41 -5.83
N PRO A 108 9.06 1.58 -4.88
CA PRO A 108 8.61 1.70 -3.49
C PRO A 108 9.14 3.00 -2.86
N PRO A 109 8.51 3.48 -1.77
CA PRO A 109 9.08 4.54 -0.93
C PRO A 109 10.52 4.21 -0.54
N ARG A 110 11.41 5.21 -0.56
CA ARG A 110 12.85 5.00 -0.33
C ARG A 110 13.24 5.16 1.14
N ASP A 111 12.49 5.96 1.86
CA ASP A 111 12.65 6.26 3.29
C ASP A 111 12.42 5.01 4.17
N VAL A 112 11.62 4.06 3.70
CA VAL A 112 11.40 2.76 4.37
C VAL A 112 12.52 1.73 4.11
N LEU A 113 13.38 1.99 3.11
CA LEU A 113 14.49 1.10 2.71
C LEU A 113 15.84 1.57 3.27
N GLY A 114 15.84 2.46 4.26
CA GLY A 114 17.05 2.92 4.93
C GLY A 114 17.83 4.01 4.19
N ALA A 115 17.23 4.69 3.21
CA ALA A 115 17.84 5.88 2.63
C ALA A 115 17.74 7.05 3.62
N SER A 116 18.89 7.58 4.04
CA SER A 116 18.98 8.83 4.80
C SER A 116 18.42 9.97 3.95
N GLU A 117 17.61 10.86 4.54
CA GLU A 117 17.33 12.16 3.95
C GLU A 117 18.68 12.89 3.77
N CYS A 118 18.97 13.35 2.55
CA CYS A 118 20.13 14.20 2.26
C CYS A 118 19.83 15.65 2.65
#